data_AF-A0A523QA82-F1
#
_entry.id   AF-A0A523QA82-F1
#
_cell.length_a   1.000
_cell.length_b   1.000
_cell.length_c   1.000
_cell.angle_alpha   90.00
_cell.angle_beta   90.00
_cell.angle_gamma   90.00
#
_symmetry.space_group_name_H-M   'P 1'
#
loop_
_entity.id
_entity.type
_entity.pdbx_description
1 polymer ?
#
loop_
_entity_poly.entity_id
_entity_poly.type
_entity_poly.pdbx_seq_one_letter_code
_entity_poly.pdbx_strand_id
1 'polypeptide(L)'
;MKHLRTPAMRKVTPRSPHGLTLIELMVAMLLGLLLAGAALSTFLASSQLARSMRGFAAVSDGGQTVTAYLARQIHAAGHLDLTETGGSEWSLIRDASLEASTGDNASLLALDFKNTMPGLVPIRACGGEFTNPRTLLDTTCASAANNAAHSLTVAYQVLSTPNGWPAASLPDTLNPNAGFQTDCGGRPTRATNPKAQPAGDVVINRYYLDTAQRRLMCIGNGDPTLPVQIASDIEQFRVLVATTQGAASGQSAISQFQPVTNGATPPINWASLRAVQVCVLAAGERGSLAGDSTSTNVFNVDCFGNPVSGADGRLRRAQTITINLRSGTTDAVALP
;
A
#
# COMPACT_ATOMS: atom_id res chain seq x y z
N MET A 1 67.06 -59.65 43.63
CA MET A 1 68.01 -58.69 43.01
C MET A 1 67.32 -58.01 41.84
N LYS A 2 66.82 -56.77 42.02
CA LYS A 2 66.28 -55.93 40.93
C LYS A 2 66.91 -54.55 41.09
N HIS A 3 67.78 -54.19 40.14
CA HIS A 3 68.52 -52.93 40.12
C HIS A 3 67.56 -51.76 39.95
N LEU A 4 67.47 -50.91 40.96
CA LEU A 4 66.87 -49.58 40.88
C LEU A 4 67.78 -48.69 40.02
N ARG A 5 67.28 -48.26 38.85
CA ARG A 5 67.92 -47.22 38.04
C ARG A 5 67.51 -45.85 38.60
N THR A 6 68.51 -45.05 38.97
CA THR A 6 68.39 -43.65 39.37
C THR A 6 67.90 -42.78 38.20
N PRO A 7 66.92 -41.89 38.40
CA PRO A 7 66.52 -40.92 37.38
C PRO A 7 67.56 -39.80 37.25
N ALA A 8 67.96 -39.47 36.02
CA ALA A 8 68.84 -38.35 35.73
C ALA A 8 68.08 -37.01 35.90
N MET A 9 68.57 -36.15 36.79
CA MET A 9 68.06 -34.78 36.99
C MET A 9 68.35 -33.93 35.75
N ARG A 10 67.30 -33.53 35.03
CA ARG A 10 67.37 -32.56 33.93
C ARG A 10 67.60 -31.17 34.52
N LYS A 11 68.78 -30.59 34.31
CA LYS A 11 69.09 -29.18 34.65
C LYS A 11 68.15 -28.25 33.89
N VAL A 12 67.27 -27.55 34.60
CA VAL A 12 66.54 -26.37 34.10
C VAL A 12 67.49 -25.18 34.26
N THR A 13 67.95 -24.61 33.16
CA THR A 13 68.71 -23.36 33.20
C THR A 13 67.76 -22.20 33.54
N PRO A 14 68.09 -21.33 34.50
CA PRO A 14 67.28 -20.17 34.82
C PRO A 14 67.34 -19.17 33.65
N ARG A 15 66.17 -18.78 33.13
CA ARG A 15 66.06 -17.66 32.19
C ARG A 15 66.36 -16.37 32.93
N SER A 16 67.29 -15.57 32.42
CA SER A 16 67.55 -14.22 32.94
C SER A 16 66.32 -13.33 32.73
N PRO A 17 65.81 -12.64 33.76
CA PRO A 17 64.76 -11.65 33.58
C PRO A 17 65.35 -10.45 32.85
N HIS A 18 64.95 -10.23 31.61
CA HIS A 18 65.25 -9.00 30.88
C HIS A 18 64.35 -7.89 31.43
N GLY A 19 64.95 -6.83 31.99
CA GLY A 19 64.22 -5.65 32.42
C GLY A 19 63.66 -4.91 31.21
N LEU A 20 62.33 -4.81 31.11
CA LEU A 20 61.64 -4.00 30.11
C LEU A 20 62.06 -2.55 30.26
N THR A 21 62.41 -1.91 29.15
CA THR A 21 62.77 -0.50 29.14
C THR A 21 61.50 0.36 29.19
N LEU A 22 61.54 1.52 29.87
CA LEU A 22 60.39 2.44 29.98
C LEU A 22 59.86 2.85 28.59
N ILE A 23 60.74 2.96 27.60
CA ILE A 23 60.39 3.26 26.21
C ILE A 23 59.59 2.13 25.55
N GLU A 24 59.89 0.87 25.85
CA GLU A 24 59.19 -0.30 25.30
C GLU A 24 57.75 -0.38 25.81
N LEU A 25 57.52 0.01 27.07
CA LEU A 25 56.18 0.13 27.65
C LEU A 25 55.39 1.28 27.01
N MET A 26 56.02 2.44 26.79
CA MET A 26 55.39 3.57 26.11
C MET A 26 55.00 3.22 24.66
N VAL A 27 55.89 2.54 23.93
CA VAL A 27 55.63 2.09 22.56
C VAL A 27 54.50 1.06 22.53
N ALA A 28 54.51 0.08 23.44
CA ALA A 28 53.45 -0.92 23.52
C ALA A 28 52.07 -0.30 23.78
N MET A 29 51.98 0.68 24.68
CA MET A 29 50.74 1.40 24.97
C MET A 29 50.27 2.22 23.77
N LEU A 30 51.18 2.92 23.10
CA LEU A 30 50.88 3.72 21.91
C LEU A 30 50.34 2.84 20.77
N LEU A 31 50.98 1.70 20.51
CA LEU A 31 50.52 0.74 19.51
C LEU A 31 49.17 0.12 19.89
N GLY A 32 48.95 -0.21 21.17
CA GLY A 32 47.67 -0.72 21.65
C GLY A 32 46.53 0.28 21.45
N LEU A 33 46.78 1.56 21.74
CA LEU A 33 45.78 2.62 21.55
C LEU A 33 45.46 2.84 20.05
N LEU A 34 46.47 2.78 19.18
CA LEU A 34 46.27 2.88 17.73
C LEU A 34 45.42 1.72 17.19
N LEU A 35 45.72 0.49 17.59
CA LEU A 35 44.97 -0.69 17.17
C LEU A 35 43.52 -0.67 17.69
N ALA A 36 43.32 -0.30 18.96
CA ALA A 36 41.98 -0.16 19.53
C ALA A 36 41.18 0.95 18.84
N GLY A 37 41.81 2.09 18.53
CA GLY A 37 41.18 3.19 17.79
C GLY A 37 40.73 2.76 16.39
N ALA A 38 41.56 2.00 15.67
CA ALA A 38 41.22 1.46 14.35
C ALA A 38 40.08 0.42 14.41
N ALA A 39 40.07 -0.44 15.42
CA ALA A 39 39.00 -1.42 15.62
C ALA A 39 37.66 -0.74 15.99
N LEU A 40 37.70 0.31 16.81
CA LEU A 40 36.50 1.05 17.21
C LEU A 40 35.90 1.82 16.01
N SER A 41 36.72 2.49 15.21
CA SER A 41 36.24 3.26 14.05
C SER A 41 35.59 2.34 13.00
N THR A 42 36.18 1.18 12.72
CA THR A 42 35.62 0.17 11.82
C THR A 42 34.32 -0.42 12.35
N PHE A 43 34.24 -0.70 13.65
CA PHE A 43 33.00 -1.17 14.28
C PHE A 43 31.87 -0.14 14.19
N LEU A 44 32.14 1.13 14.51
CA LEU A 44 31.14 2.20 14.44
C LEU A 44 30.61 2.37 13.01
N ALA A 45 31.51 2.40 12.02
CA ALA A 45 31.14 2.49 10.61
C ALA A 45 30.27 1.30 10.17
N SER A 46 30.66 0.07 10.54
CA SER A 46 29.89 -1.15 10.23
C SER A 46 28.50 -1.12 10.87
N SER A 47 28.39 -0.69 12.13
CA SER A 47 27.12 -0.60 12.84
C SER A 47 26.17 0.44 12.23
N GLN A 48 26.71 1.53 11.72
CA GLN A 48 25.94 2.59 11.07
C GLN A 48 25.42 2.14 9.72
N LEU A 49 26.28 1.49 8.93
CA LEU A 49 25.88 0.88 7.65
C LEU A 49 24.80 -0.18 7.86
N ALA A 50 24.94 -1.05 8.86
CA ALA A 50 23.95 -2.07 9.18
C ALA A 50 22.56 -1.47 9.50
N ARG A 51 22.52 -0.37 10.26
CA ARG A 51 21.27 0.35 10.57
C ARG A 51 20.65 0.97 9.31
N SER A 52 21.47 1.59 8.47
CA SER A 52 21.01 2.17 7.20
C SER A 52 20.46 1.11 6.24
N MET A 53 21.13 -0.04 6.13
CA MET A 53 20.68 -1.15 5.30
C MET A 53 19.35 -1.74 5.77
N ARG A 54 19.17 -1.90 7.09
CA ARG A 54 17.89 -2.35 7.65
C ARG A 54 16.78 -1.33 7.43
N GLY A 55 17.06 -0.05 7.61
CA GLY A 55 16.10 1.01 7.35
C GLY A 55 15.67 1.08 5.89
N PHE A 56 16.63 0.98 4.97
CA PHE A 56 16.33 0.91 3.53
C PHE A 56 15.49 -0.33 3.17
N ALA A 57 15.84 -1.50 3.71
CA ALA A 57 15.08 -2.72 3.50
C ALA A 57 13.65 -2.57 4.02
N ALA A 58 13.47 -2.05 5.24
CA ALA A 58 12.16 -1.86 5.86
C ALA A 58 11.25 -0.91 5.05
N VAL A 59 11.76 0.25 4.61
CA VAL A 59 10.93 1.16 3.79
C VAL A 59 10.68 0.63 2.38
N SER A 60 11.61 -0.16 1.84
CA SER A 60 11.44 -0.79 0.53
C SER A 60 10.39 -1.90 0.58
N ASP A 61 10.45 -2.75 1.58
CA ASP A 61 9.52 -3.86 1.74
C ASP A 61 8.12 -3.37 2.13
N GLY A 62 8.05 -2.47 3.12
CA GLY A 62 6.81 -1.85 3.56
C GLY A 62 6.10 -1.11 2.43
N GLY A 63 6.80 -0.26 1.69
CA GLY A 63 6.20 0.44 0.56
C GLY A 63 5.72 -0.49 -0.55
N GLN A 64 6.44 -1.59 -0.83
CA GLN A 64 6.07 -2.52 -1.91
C GLN A 64 4.83 -3.32 -1.52
N THR A 65 4.79 -3.74 -0.26
CA THR A 65 3.63 -4.43 0.33
C THR A 65 2.37 -3.56 0.24
N VAL A 66 2.48 -2.28 0.61
CA VAL A 66 1.34 -1.35 0.60
C VAL A 66 0.87 -1.04 -0.82
N THR A 67 1.80 -0.72 -1.73
CA THR A 67 1.45 -0.44 -3.13
C THR A 67 0.88 -1.67 -3.83
N ALA A 68 1.38 -2.88 -3.56
CA ALA A 68 0.82 -4.12 -4.06
C ALA A 68 -0.59 -4.40 -3.52
N TYR A 69 -0.84 -4.11 -2.23
CA TYR A 69 -2.18 -4.21 -1.65
C TYR A 69 -3.16 -3.24 -2.35
N LEU A 70 -2.79 -1.96 -2.46
CA LEU A 70 -3.62 -0.95 -3.12
C LEU A 70 -3.84 -1.30 -4.59
N ALA A 71 -2.83 -1.83 -5.29
CA ALA A 71 -2.97 -2.23 -6.68
C ALA A 71 -3.98 -3.37 -6.86
N ARG A 72 -3.99 -4.38 -5.99
CA ARG A 72 -5.02 -5.44 -6.02
C ARG A 72 -6.43 -4.88 -5.85
N GLN A 73 -6.59 -3.92 -4.92
CA GLN A 73 -7.87 -3.28 -4.66
C GLN A 73 -8.33 -2.44 -5.86
N ILE A 74 -7.45 -1.62 -6.42
CA ILE A 74 -7.73 -0.78 -7.59
C ILE A 74 -8.01 -1.62 -8.84
N HIS A 75 -7.34 -2.78 -8.99
CA HIS A 75 -7.63 -3.69 -10.10
C HIS A 75 -9.04 -4.27 -10.06
N ALA A 76 -9.61 -4.46 -8.86
CA ALA A 76 -10.99 -4.92 -8.70
C ALA A 76 -12.01 -3.81 -9.01
N ALA A 77 -11.60 -2.54 -9.06
CA ALA A 77 -12.52 -1.41 -9.20
C ALA A 77 -13.43 -1.56 -10.44
N GLY A 78 -14.73 -1.40 -10.25
CA GLY A 78 -15.71 -1.54 -11.33
C GLY A 78 -15.86 -2.97 -11.84
N HIS A 79 -15.28 -3.96 -11.19
CA HIS A 79 -15.60 -5.35 -11.46
C HIS A 79 -17.07 -5.60 -11.11
N LEU A 80 -17.73 -6.34 -12.00
CA LEU A 80 -19.11 -6.76 -11.90
C LEU A 80 -19.18 -8.22 -12.27
N ASP A 81 -20.09 -8.91 -11.62
CA ASP A 81 -20.22 -10.34 -11.78
C ASP A 81 -21.45 -10.69 -12.62
N LEU A 82 -21.33 -11.77 -13.39
CA LEU A 82 -22.40 -12.32 -14.21
C LEU A 82 -23.16 -13.37 -13.39
N THR A 83 -24.49 -13.39 -13.52
CA THR A 83 -25.34 -14.48 -13.03
C THR A 83 -25.97 -15.22 -14.19
N GLU A 84 -26.07 -16.54 -14.05
CA GLU A 84 -26.85 -17.36 -14.97
C GLU A 84 -28.34 -17.19 -14.65
N THR A 85 -29.12 -16.71 -15.62
CA THR A 85 -30.58 -16.57 -15.52
C THR A 85 -31.21 -17.85 -16.03
N GLY A 86 -31.27 -18.90 -15.21
CA GLY A 86 -32.17 -20.06 -15.34
C GLY A 86 -32.45 -20.62 -16.75
N GLY A 87 -31.44 -20.70 -17.63
CA GLY A 87 -31.62 -21.17 -19.01
C GLY A 87 -30.58 -20.62 -19.99
N SER A 88 -29.32 -21.07 -19.93
CA SER A 88 -28.25 -20.82 -20.91
C SER A 88 -27.89 -19.35 -21.24
N GLU A 89 -28.60 -18.37 -20.67
CA GLU A 89 -28.32 -16.95 -20.84
C GLU A 89 -27.58 -16.41 -19.61
N TRP A 90 -26.34 -15.97 -19.84
CA TRP A 90 -25.55 -15.20 -18.88
C TRP A 90 -26.04 -13.76 -18.88
N SER A 91 -26.44 -13.25 -17.72
CA SER A 91 -26.85 -11.87 -17.49
C SER A 91 -25.92 -11.25 -16.45
N LEU A 92 -25.78 -9.93 -16.42
CA LEU A 92 -25.17 -9.28 -15.25
C LEU A 92 -26.04 -9.60 -14.02
N ILE A 93 -25.49 -9.65 -12.80
CA ILE A 93 -26.33 -9.70 -11.58
C ILE A 93 -27.20 -8.44 -11.57
N ARG A 94 -28.41 -8.59 -12.09
CA ARG A 94 -29.53 -7.67 -11.98
C ARG A 94 -30.43 -8.33 -10.95
N ASP A 95 -30.81 -7.59 -9.92
CA ASP A 95 -31.85 -8.06 -9.00
C ASP A 95 -33.03 -8.61 -9.83
N ALA A 96 -33.41 -9.87 -9.59
CA ALA A 96 -34.40 -10.61 -10.34
C ALA A 96 -35.83 -10.01 -10.26
N SER A 97 -36.03 -8.96 -9.48
CA SER A 97 -37.26 -8.15 -9.48
C SER A 97 -37.31 -7.06 -10.58
N LEU A 98 -36.29 -6.96 -11.44
CA LEU A 98 -36.08 -5.84 -12.38
C LEU A 98 -36.21 -6.22 -13.87
N GLU A 99 -37.10 -7.14 -14.25
CA GLU A 99 -37.38 -7.55 -15.65
C GLU A 99 -38.16 -6.51 -16.49
N ALA A 100 -37.94 -5.21 -16.27
CA ALA A 100 -38.65 -4.19 -17.06
C ALA A 100 -37.76 -2.98 -17.36
N SER A 101 -36.82 -3.14 -18.30
CA SER A 101 -36.55 -2.12 -19.34
C SER A 101 -35.48 -2.62 -20.31
N THR A 102 -35.93 -2.85 -21.54
CA THR A 102 -35.15 -3.01 -22.77
C THR A 102 -34.33 -1.76 -23.11
N GLY A 103 -33.12 -1.96 -23.65
CA GLY A 103 -32.42 -0.97 -24.48
C GLY A 103 -30.97 -0.67 -24.10
N ASP A 104 -30.05 -1.27 -24.85
CA ASP A 104 -28.73 -0.79 -25.29
C ASP A 104 -27.76 -0.10 -24.30
N ASN A 105 -26.56 -0.69 -24.18
CA ASN A 105 -25.30 -0.10 -23.71
C ASN A 105 -25.29 0.44 -22.27
N ALA A 106 -25.57 -0.45 -21.31
CA ALA A 106 -25.51 -0.14 -19.89
C ALA A 106 -24.05 -0.06 -19.39
N SER A 107 -23.59 1.18 -19.26
CA SER A 107 -22.39 1.56 -18.52
C SER A 107 -22.48 1.13 -17.03
N LEU A 108 -21.39 1.09 -16.27
CA LEU A 108 -21.42 1.03 -14.80
C LEU A 108 -22.25 2.17 -14.17
N LEU A 109 -22.43 3.28 -14.89
CA LEU A 109 -23.38 4.35 -14.58
C LEU A 109 -24.83 4.03 -14.97
N ALA A 110 -25.08 2.96 -15.72
CA ALA A 110 -26.40 2.36 -15.95
C ALA A 110 -26.67 1.16 -15.01
N LEU A 111 -25.65 0.73 -14.26
CA LEU A 111 -25.77 0.04 -12.97
C LEU A 111 -25.79 1.04 -11.80
N ASP A 112 -25.95 2.34 -12.08
CA ASP A 112 -26.84 3.17 -11.26
C ASP A 112 -28.23 2.56 -11.39
N PHE A 113 -28.43 1.42 -10.70
CA PHE A 113 -29.59 0.57 -10.79
C PHE A 113 -30.78 1.37 -10.29
N LYS A 114 -31.45 2.13 -11.17
CA LYS A 114 -32.74 2.74 -10.89
C LYS A 114 -32.76 3.59 -9.60
N ASN A 115 -31.72 4.40 -9.31
CA ASN A 115 -31.59 5.17 -8.06
C ASN A 115 -31.35 4.36 -6.77
N THR A 116 -30.77 3.15 -6.83
CA THR A 116 -30.52 2.36 -5.60
C THR A 116 -29.30 2.88 -4.81
N MET A 117 -28.27 3.43 -5.49
CA MET A 117 -27.14 4.13 -4.85
C MET A 117 -26.67 5.31 -5.74
N PRO A 118 -27.42 6.42 -5.79
CA PRO A 118 -27.06 7.56 -6.62
C PRO A 118 -25.68 8.10 -6.23
N GLY A 119 -24.77 8.22 -7.20
CA GLY A 119 -23.43 8.79 -7.01
C GLY A 119 -22.29 7.80 -6.75
N LEU A 120 -22.52 6.50 -6.85
CA LEU A 120 -21.45 5.50 -6.78
C LEU A 120 -20.52 5.62 -8.00
N VAL A 121 -19.22 5.82 -7.77
CA VAL A 121 -18.19 5.86 -8.81
C VAL A 121 -17.14 4.78 -8.48
N PRO A 122 -16.81 3.86 -9.42
CA PRO A 122 -15.85 2.78 -9.17
C PRO A 122 -14.49 3.25 -8.64
N ILE A 123 -14.03 4.40 -9.13
CA ILE A 123 -12.84 5.09 -8.65
C ILE A 123 -13.18 6.56 -8.44
N ARG A 124 -12.93 7.06 -7.24
CA ARG A 124 -12.94 8.50 -6.96
C ARG A 124 -11.78 8.85 -6.06
N ALA A 125 -11.10 9.96 -6.32
CA ALA A 125 -10.08 10.47 -5.42
C ALA A 125 -10.23 11.97 -5.17
N CYS A 126 -9.67 12.41 -4.05
CA CYS A 126 -9.58 13.82 -3.67
C CYS A 126 -8.14 14.19 -3.31
N GLY A 127 -7.75 15.43 -3.60
CA GLY A 127 -6.45 16.00 -3.22
C GLY A 127 -6.48 16.46 -1.76
N GLY A 128 -6.78 15.54 -0.85
CA GLY A 128 -7.19 15.82 0.52
C GLY A 128 -8.26 14.82 0.96
N GLU A 129 -9.05 15.20 1.96
CA GLU A 129 -10.15 14.39 2.48
C GLU A 129 -11.45 14.56 1.68
N PHE A 130 -12.33 13.56 1.79
CA PHE A 130 -13.74 13.69 1.42
C PHE A 130 -14.48 14.51 2.48
N THR A 131 -15.52 15.26 2.08
CA THR A 131 -16.31 16.10 3.01
C THR A 131 -16.91 15.26 4.14
N ASN A 132 -17.49 14.10 3.80
CA ASN A 132 -17.98 13.12 4.76
C ASN A 132 -17.21 11.80 4.59
N PRO A 133 -16.06 11.61 5.28
CA PRO A 133 -15.18 10.47 5.04
C PRO A 133 -15.84 9.13 5.37
N ARG A 134 -16.81 9.09 6.29
CA ARG A 134 -17.56 7.88 6.68
C ARG A 134 -18.79 7.59 5.83
N THR A 135 -19.29 8.59 5.10
CA THR A 135 -20.42 8.41 4.19
C THR A 135 -19.86 8.02 2.83
N LEU A 136 -19.75 6.71 2.57
CA LEU A 136 -18.96 6.20 1.45
C LEU A 136 -19.55 6.49 0.07
N LEU A 137 -20.86 6.77 0.01
CA LEU A 137 -21.54 7.28 -1.21
C LEU A 137 -21.30 8.77 -1.44
N ASP A 138 -20.93 9.54 -0.41
CA ASP A 138 -20.53 10.93 -0.59
C ASP A 138 -19.12 10.97 -1.18
N THR A 139 -19.05 11.30 -2.47
CA THR A 139 -17.83 11.40 -3.25
C THR A 139 -17.32 12.84 -3.38
N THR A 140 -17.87 13.78 -2.61
CA THR A 140 -17.46 15.18 -2.62
C THR A 140 -16.14 15.38 -1.88
N CYS A 141 -15.24 16.16 -2.48
CA CYS A 141 -13.98 16.52 -1.86
C CYS A 141 -14.17 17.74 -0.97
N ALA A 142 -13.53 17.73 0.20
CA ALA A 142 -13.48 18.91 1.06
C ALA A 142 -12.74 20.06 0.35
N SER A 143 -13.05 21.32 0.67
CA SER A 143 -12.42 22.48 0.03
C SER A 143 -10.95 22.68 0.42
N ALA A 144 -10.52 22.20 1.59
CA ALA A 144 -9.14 22.24 2.02
C ALA A 144 -8.31 21.14 1.33
N ALA A 145 -7.52 21.51 0.33
CA ALA A 145 -6.61 20.57 -0.31
C ALA A 145 -5.43 20.25 0.62
N ASN A 146 -5.18 18.96 0.84
CA ASN A 146 -3.93 18.48 1.42
C ASN A 146 -3.22 17.62 0.37
N ASN A 147 -2.34 18.26 -0.39
CA ASN A 147 -1.59 17.62 -1.47
C ASN A 147 -0.70 16.46 -0.97
N ALA A 148 -0.40 16.37 0.34
CA ALA A 148 0.37 15.26 0.91
C ALA A 148 -0.51 14.05 1.32
N ALA A 149 -1.82 14.24 1.49
CA ALA A 149 -2.74 13.23 2.00
C ALA A 149 -3.98 13.14 1.11
N HIS A 150 -3.83 12.48 -0.03
CA HIS A 150 -4.95 12.19 -0.90
C HIS A 150 -5.87 11.16 -0.25
N SER A 151 -7.09 11.07 -0.77
CA SER A 151 -8.00 9.98 -0.44
C SER A 151 -8.49 9.32 -1.72
N LEU A 152 -8.77 8.02 -1.66
CA LEU A 152 -9.15 7.19 -2.80
C LEU A 152 -10.29 6.25 -2.38
N THR A 153 -11.43 6.39 -3.03
CA THR A 153 -12.54 5.44 -2.97
C THR A 153 -12.43 4.47 -4.14
N VAL A 154 -12.57 3.19 -3.82
CA VAL A 154 -12.63 2.07 -4.76
C VAL A 154 -13.91 1.30 -4.50
N ALA A 155 -14.70 1.08 -5.54
CA ALA A 155 -15.94 0.30 -5.46
C ALA A 155 -15.98 -0.79 -6.52
N TYR A 156 -16.50 -1.96 -6.13
CA TYR A 156 -16.65 -3.13 -6.99
C TYR A 156 -17.74 -4.05 -6.45
N GLN A 157 -18.27 -4.93 -7.31
CA GLN A 157 -19.18 -5.99 -6.91
C GLN A 157 -18.42 -7.32 -6.85
N VAL A 158 -18.84 -8.19 -5.95
CA VAL A 158 -18.44 -9.61 -5.94
C VAL A 158 -19.73 -10.41 -5.81
N LEU A 159 -19.82 -11.63 -6.36
CA LEU A 159 -20.99 -12.49 -6.14
C LEU A 159 -21.41 -12.52 -4.67
N SER A 160 -22.64 -12.12 -4.37
CA SER A 160 -23.40 -12.84 -3.36
C SER A 160 -24.52 -13.55 -4.10
N THR A 161 -24.62 -14.85 -3.91
CA THR A 161 -25.89 -15.52 -4.22
C THR A 161 -26.71 -15.44 -2.93
N PRO A 162 -27.88 -14.79 -2.94
CA PRO A 162 -28.79 -14.83 -1.80
C PRO A 162 -29.28 -16.26 -1.52
N ASN A 163 -29.35 -17.11 -2.56
CA ASN A 163 -29.99 -18.43 -2.51
C ASN A 163 -29.17 -19.57 -3.14
N GLY A 164 -27.83 -19.51 -3.14
CA GLY A 164 -26.98 -20.65 -3.51
C GLY A 164 -27.38 -21.34 -4.82
N TRP A 165 -27.07 -20.74 -5.96
CA TRP A 165 -26.79 -21.54 -7.15
C TRP A 165 -25.29 -21.38 -7.43
N PRO A 166 -24.44 -22.34 -7.04
CA PRO A 166 -23.28 -22.59 -7.87
C PRO A 166 -23.85 -23.03 -9.23
N ALA A 167 -23.21 -22.65 -10.33
CA ALA A 167 -23.31 -23.49 -11.52
C ALA A 167 -23.06 -24.92 -11.05
N ALA A 168 -24.01 -25.84 -11.25
CA ALA A 168 -23.96 -27.21 -10.72
C ALA A 168 -22.72 -28.02 -11.19
N SER A 169 -21.90 -27.42 -12.05
CA SER A 169 -20.64 -27.92 -12.59
C SER A 169 -19.38 -27.46 -11.83
N LEU A 170 -19.46 -26.57 -10.83
CA LEU A 170 -18.29 -26.10 -10.08
C LEU A 170 -18.15 -26.85 -8.74
N PRO A 171 -17.11 -27.68 -8.54
CA PRO A 171 -16.93 -28.46 -7.33
C PRO A 171 -16.65 -27.59 -6.08
N ASP A 172 -17.63 -27.57 -5.19
CA ASP A 172 -17.57 -27.56 -3.72
C ASP A 172 -16.28 -27.05 -3.04
N THR A 173 -16.11 -25.71 -3.04
CA THR A 173 -15.33 -24.99 -2.00
C THR A 173 -16.02 -23.69 -1.52
N LEU A 174 -17.22 -23.39 -2.03
CA LEU A 174 -17.98 -22.18 -1.72
C LEU A 174 -19.31 -22.54 -1.05
N ASN A 175 -19.28 -22.57 0.28
CA ASN A 175 -20.47 -22.69 1.12
C ASN A 175 -21.46 -21.55 0.80
N PRO A 176 -22.79 -21.79 0.65
CA PRO A 176 -23.80 -20.75 0.39
C PRO A 176 -23.87 -19.67 1.49
N ASN A 177 -23.30 -19.95 2.67
CA ASN A 177 -23.10 -18.99 3.75
C ASN A 177 -21.72 -18.29 3.73
N ALA A 178 -20.87 -18.51 2.72
CA ALA A 178 -19.44 -18.16 2.76
C ALA A 178 -18.84 -17.50 1.50
N GLY A 179 -19.64 -17.00 0.57
CA GLY A 179 -19.16 -16.06 -0.45
C GLY A 179 -19.08 -14.64 0.12
N PHE A 180 -18.14 -14.33 1.02
CA PHE A 180 -18.14 -13.05 1.71
C PHE A 180 -17.56 -11.94 0.84
N GLN A 181 -18.42 -11.10 0.28
CA GLN A 181 -18.05 -9.72 -0.02
C GLN A 181 -17.63 -9.07 1.29
N THR A 182 -16.33 -8.92 1.49
CA THR A 182 -15.80 -8.19 2.64
C THR A 182 -15.18 -6.89 2.19
N ASP A 183 -15.43 -5.85 2.97
CA ASP A 183 -14.67 -4.62 2.87
C ASP A 183 -13.20 -4.80 3.28
N CYS A 184 -12.42 -3.73 3.20
CA CYS A 184 -11.00 -3.76 3.58
C CYS A 184 -10.75 -4.07 5.07
N GLY A 185 -11.78 -4.02 5.91
CA GLY A 185 -11.74 -4.44 7.31
C GLY A 185 -12.13 -5.91 7.50
N GLY A 186 -12.39 -6.66 6.42
CA GLY A 186 -12.83 -8.04 6.48
C GLY A 186 -14.30 -8.18 6.89
N ARG A 187 -15.11 -7.12 6.80
CA ARG A 187 -16.50 -7.12 7.29
C ARG A 187 -17.49 -7.31 6.13
N PRO A 188 -18.55 -8.10 6.33
CA PRO A 188 -19.51 -8.40 5.27
C PRO A 188 -20.25 -7.13 4.82
N THR A 189 -20.46 -6.95 3.52
CA THR A 189 -21.18 -5.76 2.98
C THR A 189 -22.65 -6.02 2.68
N ARG A 190 -23.09 -7.28 2.76
CA ARG A 190 -24.45 -7.74 2.41
C ARG A 190 -25.56 -7.02 3.15
N ALA A 191 -26.76 -6.99 2.55
CA ALA A 191 -27.98 -6.41 3.12
C ALA A 191 -28.35 -6.92 4.53
N THR A 192 -27.96 -8.16 4.87
CA THR A 192 -28.19 -8.74 6.21
C THR A 192 -27.27 -8.18 7.29
N ASN A 193 -26.20 -7.47 6.95
CA ASN A 193 -25.35 -6.80 7.92
C ASN A 193 -25.97 -5.43 8.29
N PRO A 194 -26.52 -5.25 9.50
CA PRO A 194 -27.16 -3.99 9.89
C PRO A 194 -26.17 -2.82 10.05
N LYS A 195 -24.88 -3.11 10.11
CA LYS A 195 -23.82 -2.09 10.18
C LYS A 195 -23.32 -1.65 8.81
N ALA A 196 -23.65 -2.40 7.76
CA ALA A 196 -23.18 -2.06 6.43
C ALA A 196 -23.90 -0.80 5.92
N GLN A 197 -23.14 0.17 5.43
CA GLN A 197 -23.65 1.43 4.92
C GLN A 197 -22.86 1.90 3.69
N PRO A 198 -23.44 1.84 2.48
CA PRO A 198 -24.66 1.10 2.16
C PRO A 198 -24.43 -0.41 2.27
N ALA A 199 -25.47 -1.14 2.65
CA ALA A 199 -25.49 -2.60 2.58
C ALA A 199 -25.91 -3.06 1.18
N GLY A 200 -25.44 -4.23 0.75
CA GLY A 200 -25.77 -4.82 -0.55
C GLY A 200 -24.61 -5.59 -1.15
N ASP A 201 -24.65 -5.76 -2.47
CA ASP A 201 -23.68 -6.58 -3.20
C ASP A 201 -22.38 -5.86 -3.61
N VAL A 202 -22.24 -4.61 -3.15
CA VAL A 202 -21.13 -3.74 -3.49
C VAL A 202 -20.19 -3.64 -2.31
N VAL A 203 -18.90 -3.79 -2.59
CA VAL A 203 -17.82 -3.44 -1.68
C VAL A 203 -17.34 -2.04 -2.02
N ILE A 204 -17.33 -1.15 -1.04
CA ILE A 204 -16.82 0.22 -1.15
C ILE A 204 -15.74 0.40 -0.10
N ASN A 205 -14.51 0.61 -0.55
CA ASN A 205 -13.35 0.84 0.29
C ASN A 205 -12.81 2.23 0.05
N ARG A 206 -12.62 3.01 1.11
CA ARG A 206 -12.02 4.34 1.05
C ARG A 206 -10.71 4.35 1.82
N TYR A 207 -9.64 4.64 1.09
CA TYR A 207 -8.28 4.73 1.57
C TYR A 207 -7.91 6.20 1.79
N TYR A 208 -7.26 6.49 2.91
CA TYR A 208 -6.81 7.84 3.25
C TYR A 208 -5.62 7.78 4.21
N LEU A 209 -4.88 8.88 4.30
CA LEU A 209 -3.71 8.98 5.18
C LEU A 209 -4.06 9.76 6.44
N ASP A 210 -3.91 9.14 7.62
CA ASP A 210 -3.82 9.86 8.88
C ASP A 210 -2.38 10.39 9.03
N THR A 211 -2.20 11.67 8.72
CA THR A 211 -0.89 12.34 8.75
C THR A 211 -0.37 12.56 10.17
N ALA A 212 -1.25 12.66 11.17
CA ALA A 212 -0.86 12.84 12.56
C ALA A 212 -0.22 11.56 13.12
N GLN A 213 -0.78 10.40 12.76
CA GLN A 213 -0.28 9.11 13.20
C GLN A 213 0.66 8.43 12.20
N ARG A 214 0.79 8.98 10.99
CA ARG A 214 1.56 8.41 9.86
C ARG A 214 1.07 7.01 9.49
N ARG A 215 -0.25 6.87 9.33
CA ARG A 215 -0.93 5.59 9.09
C ARG A 215 -1.81 5.68 7.86
N LEU A 216 -1.60 4.74 6.94
CA LEU A 216 -2.54 4.55 5.85
C LEU A 216 -3.75 3.78 6.39
N MET A 217 -4.90 4.42 6.33
CA MET A 217 -6.16 3.93 6.85
C MET A 217 -7.05 3.47 5.71
N CYS A 218 -7.92 2.51 6.02
CA CYS A 218 -9.06 2.17 5.19
C CYS A 218 -10.33 2.18 6.01
N ILE A 219 -11.39 2.68 5.39
CA ILE A 219 -12.75 2.58 5.91
C ILE A 219 -13.61 1.90 4.84
N GLY A 220 -14.32 0.87 5.26
CA GLY A 220 -15.12 0.03 4.39
C GLY A 220 -16.61 0.14 4.68
N ASN A 221 -17.45 -0.19 3.72
CA ASN A 221 -18.91 -0.10 3.87
C ASN A 221 -19.51 -1.23 4.71
N GLY A 222 -18.76 -2.24 5.14
CA GLY A 222 -19.26 -3.28 6.04
C GLY A 222 -19.44 -2.78 7.48
N ASP A 223 -18.64 -1.81 7.91
CA ASP A 223 -18.86 -1.01 9.13
C ASP A 223 -18.04 0.30 9.03
N PRO A 224 -18.63 1.41 8.53
CA PRO A 224 -17.92 2.67 8.38
C PRO A 224 -17.69 3.41 9.71
N THR A 225 -17.99 2.80 10.86
CA THR A 225 -17.61 3.35 12.17
C THR A 225 -16.24 2.85 12.65
N LEU A 226 -15.70 1.80 12.01
CA LEU A 226 -14.49 1.12 12.44
C LEU A 226 -13.39 1.14 11.35
N PRO A 227 -12.70 2.28 11.17
CA PRO A 227 -11.57 2.34 10.26
C PRO A 227 -10.46 1.38 10.69
N VAL A 228 -9.77 0.78 9.73
CA VAL A 228 -8.66 -0.16 9.93
C VAL A 228 -7.36 0.43 9.40
N GLN A 229 -6.26 0.12 10.07
CA GLN A 229 -4.93 0.50 9.61
C GLN A 229 -4.44 -0.54 8.61
N ILE A 230 -4.05 -0.08 7.41
CA ILE A 230 -3.47 -0.91 6.36
C ILE A 230 -1.94 -0.89 6.44
N ALA A 231 -1.37 0.26 6.81
CA ALA A 231 0.08 0.42 6.90
C ALA A 231 0.47 1.41 7.99
N SER A 232 1.63 1.19 8.62
CA SER A 232 2.30 2.18 9.48
C SER A 232 3.40 2.92 8.72
N ASP A 233 3.85 4.02 9.32
CA ASP A 233 5.01 4.79 8.89
C ASP A 233 4.92 5.30 7.44
N ILE A 234 3.69 5.62 7.01
CA ILE A 234 3.43 6.30 5.75
C ILE A 234 3.29 7.80 6.03
N GLU A 235 4.09 8.61 5.36
CA GLU A 235 4.09 10.08 5.53
C GLU A 235 3.39 10.81 4.40
N GLN A 236 3.20 10.15 3.26
CA GLN A 236 2.50 10.72 2.11
C GLN A 236 1.74 9.64 1.35
N PHE A 237 0.55 10.00 0.87
CA PHE A 237 -0.25 9.19 -0.04
C PHE A 237 -0.77 10.10 -1.15
N ARG A 238 -0.38 9.80 -2.39
CA ARG A 238 -0.72 10.59 -3.57
C ARG A 238 -1.37 9.72 -4.62
N VAL A 239 -2.37 10.28 -5.28
CA VAL A 239 -3.10 9.65 -6.39
C VAL A 239 -3.01 10.55 -7.60
N LEU A 240 -2.61 9.97 -8.73
CA LEU A 240 -2.75 10.53 -10.06
C LEU A 240 -3.70 9.66 -10.88
N VAL A 241 -4.36 10.28 -11.83
CA VAL A 241 -5.31 9.59 -12.70
C VAL A 241 -4.99 9.86 -14.16
N ALA A 242 -5.21 8.87 -15.01
CA ALA A 242 -5.06 8.99 -16.45
C ALA A 242 -6.41 8.75 -17.12
N THR A 243 -6.83 9.72 -17.93
CA THR A 243 -8.05 9.67 -18.73
C THR A 243 -7.71 9.59 -20.22
N THR A 244 -8.65 9.13 -21.06
CA THR A 244 -8.51 9.29 -22.52
C THR A 244 -8.67 10.76 -22.92
N GLN A 245 -7.86 11.26 -23.85
CA GLN A 245 -8.09 12.57 -24.48
C GLN A 245 -9.27 12.47 -25.48
N GLY A 246 -10.03 13.56 -25.61
CA GLY A 246 -11.25 13.61 -26.40
C GLY A 246 -11.06 13.30 -27.89
N ALA A 247 -11.98 12.46 -28.40
CA ALA A 247 -12.57 12.46 -29.73
C ALA A 247 -11.78 13.08 -30.91
N ALA A 248 -10.68 12.45 -31.31
CA ALA A 248 -10.30 12.40 -32.72
C ALA A 248 -10.17 10.92 -33.09
N SER A 249 -11.11 10.47 -33.93
CA SER A 249 -11.26 9.11 -34.49
C SER A 249 -10.11 8.13 -34.22
N GLY A 250 -10.33 7.22 -33.27
CA GLY A 250 -9.58 5.96 -33.18
C GLY A 250 -8.34 5.92 -32.27
N GLN A 251 -7.98 6.99 -31.57
CA GLN A 251 -6.84 6.95 -30.64
C GLN A 251 -7.29 6.94 -29.18
N SER A 252 -7.28 5.73 -28.58
CA SER A 252 -7.42 5.52 -27.12
C SER A 252 -6.06 5.57 -26.41
N ALA A 253 -5.24 6.57 -26.71
CA ALA A 253 -3.94 6.71 -26.05
C ALA A 253 -4.10 7.43 -24.70
N ILE A 254 -3.41 6.93 -23.66
CA ILE A 254 -3.24 7.65 -22.40
C ILE A 254 -2.39 8.88 -22.69
N SER A 255 -2.95 10.09 -22.57
CA SER A 255 -2.22 11.31 -22.93
C SER A 255 -1.33 11.82 -21.79
N GLN A 256 -1.79 11.76 -20.53
CA GLN A 256 -1.03 12.25 -19.37
C GLN A 256 -1.65 11.79 -18.04
N PHE A 257 -0.83 11.61 -17.00
CA PHE A 257 -1.30 11.52 -15.62
C PHE A 257 -1.63 12.91 -15.08
N GLN A 258 -2.89 13.13 -14.75
CA GLN A 258 -3.39 14.34 -14.14
C GLN A 258 -3.36 14.21 -12.60
N PRO A 259 -2.89 15.25 -11.87
CA PRO A 259 -2.99 15.28 -10.42
C PRO A 259 -4.43 15.43 -9.95
N VAL A 260 -4.78 14.64 -8.94
CA VAL A 260 -6.06 14.79 -8.24
C VAL A 260 -5.94 15.97 -7.29
N THR A 261 -6.54 17.09 -7.66
CA THR A 261 -6.68 18.29 -6.83
C THR A 261 -8.14 18.71 -6.74
N ASN A 262 -8.51 19.37 -5.64
CA ASN A 262 -9.88 19.86 -5.45
C ASN A 262 -10.11 21.04 -6.41
N GLY A 263 -10.87 20.84 -7.48
CA GLY A 263 -11.04 21.82 -8.55
C GLY A 263 -10.02 21.72 -9.69
N ALA A 264 -9.51 20.51 -9.97
CA ALA A 264 -8.61 20.25 -11.10
C ALA A 264 -9.08 20.92 -12.41
N THR A 265 -8.15 21.53 -13.14
CA THR A 265 -8.39 22.19 -14.42
C THR A 265 -7.52 21.55 -15.52
N PRO A 266 -8.10 20.97 -16.58
CA PRO A 266 -9.54 20.71 -16.77
C PRO A 266 -10.10 19.75 -15.70
N PRO A 267 -11.41 19.78 -15.42
CA PRO A 267 -12.02 18.83 -14.49
C PRO A 267 -11.71 17.39 -14.89
N ILE A 268 -11.38 16.56 -13.90
CA ILE A 268 -11.15 15.13 -14.14
C ILE A 268 -12.46 14.51 -14.63
N ASN A 269 -12.43 13.96 -15.84
CA ASN A 269 -13.53 13.16 -16.35
C ASN A 269 -13.40 11.73 -15.80
N TRP A 270 -14.02 11.48 -14.65
CA TRP A 270 -13.99 10.18 -13.97
C TRP A 270 -14.56 9.04 -14.82
N ALA A 271 -15.42 9.34 -15.79
CA ALA A 271 -16.00 8.37 -16.72
C ALA A 271 -15.00 7.89 -17.79
N SER A 272 -13.92 8.63 -18.07
CA SER A 272 -12.93 8.25 -19.09
C SER A 272 -11.62 7.74 -18.50
N LEU A 273 -11.63 7.32 -17.24
CA LEU A 273 -10.44 6.78 -16.58
C LEU A 273 -9.95 5.49 -17.26
N ARG A 274 -8.63 5.38 -17.35
CA ARG A 274 -7.91 4.22 -17.92
C ARG A 274 -6.83 3.70 -17.01
N ALA A 275 -6.21 4.57 -16.21
CA ALA A 275 -5.24 4.16 -15.22
C ALA A 275 -5.26 5.05 -13.98
N VAL A 276 -4.84 4.48 -12.86
CA VAL A 276 -4.59 5.17 -11.59
C VAL A 276 -3.14 4.92 -11.22
N GLN A 277 -2.41 5.99 -10.90
CA GLN A 277 -1.09 5.87 -10.31
C GLN A 277 -1.16 6.26 -8.85
N VAL A 278 -0.65 5.38 -8.00
CA VAL A 278 -0.55 5.60 -6.57
C VAL A 278 0.92 5.76 -6.20
N CYS A 279 1.20 6.77 -5.37
CA CYS A 279 2.48 6.88 -4.69
C CYS A 279 2.29 6.93 -3.17
N VAL A 280 3.14 6.18 -2.46
CA VAL A 280 3.25 6.25 -1.00
C VAL A 280 4.69 6.62 -0.61
N LEU A 281 4.85 7.49 0.38
CA LEU A 281 6.15 7.79 0.99
C LEU A 281 6.27 7.04 2.30
N ALA A 282 7.06 5.97 2.32
CA ALA A 282 7.35 5.22 3.54
C ALA A 282 8.56 5.83 4.26
N ALA A 283 8.50 5.87 5.59
CA ALA A 283 9.56 6.39 6.45
C ALA A 283 10.11 5.29 7.39
N GLY A 284 11.43 5.21 7.50
CA GLY A 284 12.11 4.28 8.39
C GLY A 284 12.13 4.76 9.83
N GLU A 285 12.66 3.95 10.72
CA GLU A 285 12.88 4.31 12.12
C GLU A 285 13.90 5.45 12.29
N ARG A 286 13.89 6.11 13.45
CA ARG A 286 14.91 7.12 13.75
C ARG A 286 16.30 6.48 13.83
N GLY A 287 17.28 7.10 13.18
CA GLY A 287 18.65 6.60 13.09
C GLY A 287 18.89 5.64 11.92
N SER A 288 17.88 5.42 11.06
CA SER A 288 18.08 4.72 9.79
C SER A 288 18.87 5.54 8.78
N LEU A 289 18.86 6.87 8.89
CA LEU A 289 19.66 7.74 8.04
C LEU A 289 21.07 7.89 8.62
N ALA A 290 22.09 7.69 7.79
CA ALA A 290 23.48 7.87 8.21
C ALA A 290 23.88 9.35 8.18
N GLY A 291 24.16 9.90 9.37
CA GLY A 291 24.69 11.26 9.56
C GLY A 291 23.63 12.31 9.91
N ASP A 292 24.09 13.38 10.56
CA ASP A 292 23.36 14.63 10.78
C ASP A 292 23.30 15.43 9.46
N SER A 293 22.63 14.87 8.45
CA SER A 293 22.46 15.57 7.18
C SER A 293 21.26 16.50 7.27
N THR A 294 21.50 17.71 7.75
CA THR A 294 20.65 18.88 7.47
C THR A 294 20.55 19.17 5.95
N SER A 295 21.42 18.56 5.13
CA SER A 295 21.29 18.58 3.68
C SER A 295 20.25 17.59 3.18
N THR A 296 19.36 18.05 2.31
CA THR A 296 18.48 17.25 1.45
C THR A 296 19.23 16.03 0.90
N ASN A 297 18.97 14.85 1.46
CA ASN A 297 19.60 13.63 1.03
C ASN A 297 18.93 13.17 -0.28
N VAL A 298 19.71 12.86 -1.32
CA VAL A 298 19.22 12.53 -2.67
C VAL A 298 18.26 11.34 -2.67
N PHE A 299 18.29 10.51 -1.62
CA PHE A 299 17.39 9.36 -1.46
C PHE A 299 16.04 9.69 -0.82
N ASN A 300 15.95 10.78 -0.05
CA ASN A 300 14.70 11.21 0.58
C ASN A 300 13.93 12.07 -0.40
N VAL A 301 13.26 11.44 -1.37
CA VAL A 301 12.41 12.13 -2.35
C VAL A 301 10.95 11.79 -2.09
N ASP A 302 10.09 12.80 -2.07
CA ASP A 302 8.66 12.67 -1.84
C ASP A 302 7.91 12.17 -3.09
N CYS A 303 6.60 11.98 -2.99
CA CYS A 303 5.78 11.57 -4.12
C CYS A 303 5.61 12.63 -5.22
N PHE A 304 6.10 13.85 -5.01
CA PHE A 304 6.15 14.93 -6.00
C PHE A 304 7.51 15.03 -6.71
N GLY A 305 8.52 14.28 -6.27
CA GLY A 305 9.88 14.40 -6.77
C GLY A 305 10.71 15.45 -6.05
N ASN A 306 10.20 16.04 -4.96
CA ASN A 306 10.93 17.02 -4.16
C ASN A 306 11.77 16.33 -3.08
N PRO A 307 12.97 16.86 -2.77
CA PRO A 307 13.74 16.36 -1.64
C PRO A 307 13.05 16.68 -0.30
N VAL A 308 13.09 15.72 0.63
CA VAL A 308 12.57 15.83 1.99
C VAL A 308 13.72 15.88 2.98
N SER A 309 13.59 16.75 3.99
CA SER A 309 14.57 16.84 5.07
C SER A 309 14.73 15.49 5.80
N GLY A 310 15.98 15.12 6.07
CA GLY A 310 16.34 13.95 6.88
C GLY A 310 16.69 14.32 8.34
N ALA A 311 16.38 15.55 8.78
CA ALA A 311 16.79 16.07 10.09
C ALA A 311 16.27 15.25 11.29
N ASP A 312 15.22 14.45 11.09
CA ASP A 312 14.70 13.53 12.10
C ASP A 312 15.43 12.16 12.12
N GLY A 313 16.49 12.01 11.33
CA GLY A 313 17.30 10.80 11.21
C GLY A 313 16.58 9.64 10.52
N ARG A 314 15.49 9.90 9.80
CA ARG A 314 14.71 8.87 9.09
C ARG A 314 15.06 8.82 7.61
N LEU A 315 15.16 7.60 7.10
CA LEU A 315 15.27 7.32 5.68
C LEU A 315 13.87 7.25 5.11
N ARG A 316 13.62 7.92 3.99
CA ARG A 316 12.33 7.96 3.32
C ARG A 316 12.47 7.39 1.92
N ARG A 317 11.43 6.71 1.45
CA ARG A 317 11.38 6.21 0.08
C ARG A 317 9.98 6.30 -0.48
N ALA A 318 9.84 7.07 -1.55
CA ALA A 318 8.63 7.07 -2.36
C ALA A 318 8.56 5.77 -3.18
N GLN A 319 7.37 5.19 -3.22
CA GLN A 319 7.06 4.05 -4.06
C GLN A 319 5.83 4.33 -4.89
N THR A 320 5.99 4.16 -6.20
CA THR A 320 4.96 4.48 -7.17
C THR A 320 4.60 3.23 -7.95
N ILE A 321 3.30 2.98 -8.08
CA ILE A 321 2.76 1.93 -8.94
C ILE A 321 1.68 2.53 -9.84
N THR A 322 1.67 2.10 -11.10
CA THR A 322 0.64 2.46 -12.08
C THR A 322 -0.24 1.24 -12.33
N ILE A 323 -1.54 1.42 -12.19
CA ILE A 323 -2.56 0.39 -12.35
C ILE A 323 -3.45 0.76 -13.53
N ASN A 324 -3.48 -0.09 -14.55
CA ASN A 324 -4.47 0.03 -15.62
C ASN A 324 -5.80 -0.56 -15.17
N LEU A 325 -6.88 0.19 -15.39
CA LEU A 325 -8.24 -0.24 -15.12
C LEU A 325 -8.71 -1.11 -16.30
N ARG A 326 -9.22 -2.31 -16.01
CA ARG A 326 -9.69 -3.27 -17.02
C ARG A 326 -11.18 -3.09 -17.30
N SER A 327 -11.98 -3.07 -16.24
CA SER A 327 -13.34 -2.53 -16.21
C SER A 327 -13.24 -1.02 -16.47
N GLY A 328 -13.79 -0.56 -17.59
CA GLY A 328 -13.89 0.87 -17.83
C GLY A 328 -14.71 1.51 -16.70
N THR A 329 -14.40 2.75 -16.31
CA THR A 329 -15.27 3.44 -15.34
C THR A 329 -16.64 3.79 -15.91
N THR A 330 -16.80 3.65 -17.23
CA THR A 330 -18.08 3.58 -17.93
C THR A 330 -18.45 2.18 -18.36
N ASP A 331 -17.55 1.33 -18.83
CA ASP A 331 -17.97 0.06 -19.43
C ASP A 331 -17.65 -1.11 -18.51
N ALA A 332 -18.70 -1.69 -17.94
CA ALA A 332 -18.66 -2.96 -17.22
C ALA A 332 -17.97 -4.02 -18.10
N VAL A 333 -16.76 -4.45 -17.73
CA VAL A 333 -16.14 -5.60 -18.40
C VAL A 333 -16.54 -6.84 -17.63
N ALA A 334 -17.54 -7.52 -18.17
CA ALA A 334 -17.85 -8.90 -17.84
C ALA A 334 -16.65 -9.76 -18.27
N LEU A 335 -15.97 -10.38 -17.31
CA LEU A 335 -14.94 -11.37 -17.62
C LEU A 335 -15.65 -12.73 -17.77
N PRO A 336 -15.35 -13.51 -18.83
CA PRO A 336 -15.89 -14.86 -19.00
C PRO A 336 -15.40 -15.82 -17.91
#